data_AF-A0A2T2S9F9-F1
#
_entry.id   AF-A0A2T2S9F9-F1
#
_cell.length_a   1.000
_cell.length_b   1.000
_cell.length_c   1.000
_cell.angle_alpha   90.00
_cell.angle_beta   90.00
_cell.angle_gamma   90.00
#
_symmetry.space_group_name_H-M   'P 1'
#
loop_
_entity.id
_entity.type
_entity.pdbx_description
1 polymer ?
#
loop_
_entity_poly.entity_id
_entity_poly.type
_entity_poly.pdbx_seq_one_letter_code
_entity_poly.pdbx_strand_id
1 'polypeptide(L)'
;MRLRYTEWDPSRHGSQKPLFEELFDLFQDLLEHTAGDAEEALDWLRQLDDAHDLTEGSDKTLDDFIEELKKRGYLREDEEEGTVEITAKAERSLRQSALEEIFDDLRKHGDGEHRTPFTGGGDERLPETRDWEFGDNIS
;
A
#
# COMPACT_ATOMS: atom_id res chain seq x y z
N MET A 1 33.11 5.98 7.54
CA MET A 1 32.28 6.73 6.58
C MET A 1 31.56 7.84 7.37
N ARG A 2 31.75 9.12 7.03
CA ARG A 2 30.99 10.22 7.66
C ARG A 2 29.83 10.57 6.74
N LEU A 3 28.62 10.19 7.14
CA LEU A 3 27.40 10.68 6.51
C LEU A 3 27.21 12.13 6.94
N ARG A 4 27.20 13.07 5.98
CA ARG A 4 26.78 14.45 6.21
C ARG A 4 25.31 14.51 5.82
N TYR A 5 24.45 14.60 6.82
CA TYR A 5 23.05 14.90 6.58
C TYR A 5 22.93 16.37 6.18
N THR A 6 22.34 16.62 5.02
CA THR A 6 21.94 17.96 4.58
C THR A 6 20.60 18.33 5.19
N GLU A 7 20.34 19.62 5.32
CA GLU A 7 19.06 20.14 5.79
C GLU A 7 17.94 19.77 4.80
N TRP A 8 16.74 19.51 5.33
CA TRP A 8 15.58 19.11 4.55
C TRP A 8 15.12 20.26 3.63
N ASP A 9 15.14 20.04 2.32
CA ASP A 9 14.69 21.00 1.31
C ASP A 9 13.37 20.52 0.68
N PRO A 10 12.20 21.14 0.99
CA PRO A 10 10.90 20.72 0.46
C PRO A 10 10.79 20.78 -1.07
N SER A 11 11.63 21.54 -1.76
CA SER A 11 11.64 21.60 -3.23
C SER A 11 12.41 20.42 -3.84
N ARG A 12 13.40 19.87 -3.11
CA ARG A 12 14.21 18.71 -3.53
C ARG A 12 13.78 17.40 -2.89
N HIS A 13 13.05 17.47 -1.80
CA HIS A 13 12.58 16.34 -0.98
C HIS A 13 11.05 16.39 -0.86
N GLY A 14 10.41 17.18 -1.74
CA GLY A 14 8.98 17.40 -1.77
C GLY A 14 8.18 16.12 -1.93
N SER A 15 7.02 16.14 -1.30
CA SER A 15 6.04 15.07 -1.14
C SER A 15 5.11 14.87 -2.34
N GLN A 16 5.49 15.31 -3.55
CA GLN A 16 4.69 15.03 -4.73
C GLN A 16 4.93 13.57 -5.10
N LYS A 17 3.85 12.78 -5.03
CA LYS A 17 3.88 11.40 -5.50
C LYS A 17 4.28 11.43 -6.98
N PRO A 18 5.09 10.48 -7.46
CA PRO A 18 5.32 10.34 -8.89
C PRO A 18 3.96 10.15 -9.60
N LEU A 19 3.78 10.76 -10.77
CA LEU A 19 2.53 10.65 -11.55
C LEU A 19 2.04 9.20 -11.71
N PHE A 20 2.96 8.25 -11.92
CA PHE A 20 2.60 6.84 -11.99
C PHE A 20 1.92 6.35 -10.72
N GLU A 21 2.42 6.72 -9.54
CA GLU A 21 1.83 6.31 -8.26
C GLU A 21 0.47 6.95 -8.07
N GLU A 22 0.30 8.22 -8.46
CA GLU A 22 -1.01 8.89 -8.41
C GLU A 22 -2.04 8.21 -9.31
N LEU A 23 -1.68 7.92 -10.57
CA LEU A 23 -2.54 7.20 -11.51
C LEU A 23 -2.77 5.75 -11.09
N PHE A 24 -1.80 5.11 -10.45
CA PHE A 24 -1.91 3.75 -9.96
C PHE A 24 -2.88 3.64 -8.79
N ASP A 25 -2.79 4.54 -7.82
CA ASP A 25 -3.74 4.62 -6.70
C ASP A 25 -5.17 4.82 -7.24
N LEU A 26 -5.35 5.80 -8.14
CA LEU A 26 -6.65 6.03 -8.79
C LEU A 26 -7.14 4.81 -9.58
N PHE A 27 -6.26 4.13 -10.32
CA PHE A 27 -6.61 2.91 -11.04
C PHE A 27 -7.04 1.77 -10.09
N GLN A 28 -6.40 1.62 -8.92
CA GLN A 28 -6.80 0.64 -7.91
C GLN A 28 -8.20 0.96 -7.36
N ASP A 29 -8.49 2.23 -7.09
CA ASP A 29 -9.83 2.66 -6.65
C ASP A 29 -10.88 2.33 -7.71
N LEU A 30 -10.60 2.63 -8.98
CA LEU A 30 -11.51 2.33 -10.10
C LEU A 30 -11.72 0.81 -10.25
N LEU A 31 -10.66 0.00 -10.14
CA LEU A 31 -10.75 -1.46 -10.16
C LEU A 31 -11.65 -2.00 -9.06
N GLU A 32 -11.65 -1.41 -7.86
CA GLU A 32 -12.58 -1.81 -6.80
C GLU A 32 -14.03 -1.54 -7.21
N HIS A 33 -14.30 -0.36 -7.79
CA HIS A 33 -15.64 0.04 -8.22
C HIS A 33 -16.16 -0.74 -9.43
N THR A 34 -15.27 -1.25 -10.28
CA THR A 34 -15.60 -2.11 -11.43
C THR A 34 -15.53 -3.60 -11.10
N ALA A 35 -15.44 -3.97 -9.82
CA ALA A 35 -15.34 -5.35 -9.36
C ALA A 35 -14.18 -6.16 -10.02
N GLY A 36 -13.09 -5.48 -10.35
CA GLY A 36 -11.89 -6.05 -10.94
C GLY A 36 -11.87 -6.08 -12.47
N ASP A 37 -12.87 -5.52 -13.14
CA ASP A 37 -12.87 -5.36 -14.60
C ASP A 37 -11.83 -4.30 -15.00
N ALA A 38 -10.75 -4.75 -15.63
CA ALA A 38 -9.63 -3.90 -16.02
C ALA A 38 -9.97 -2.99 -17.20
N GLU A 39 -10.77 -3.47 -18.16
CA GLU A 39 -11.14 -2.69 -19.34
C GLU A 39 -12.05 -1.54 -18.94
N GLU A 40 -13.07 -1.83 -18.12
CA GLU A 40 -13.98 -0.80 -17.61
C GLU A 40 -13.23 0.23 -16.75
N ALA A 41 -12.32 -0.22 -15.88
CA ALA A 41 -11.52 0.69 -15.04
C ALA A 41 -10.61 1.61 -15.87
N LEU A 42 -9.97 1.07 -16.92
CA LEU A 42 -9.13 1.86 -17.83
C LEU A 42 -9.97 2.86 -18.66
N ASP A 43 -11.17 2.47 -19.08
CA ASP A 43 -12.08 3.36 -19.79
C ASP A 43 -12.59 4.49 -18.90
N TRP A 44 -12.83 4.24 -17.61
CA TRP A 44 -13.20 5.29 -16.65
C TRP A 44 -12.01 6.21 -16.37
N LEU A 45 -10.80 5.66 -16.26
CA LEU A 45 -9.57 6.44 -16.07
C LEU A 45 -9.32 7.39 -17.25
N ARG A 46 -9.57 6.93 -18.49
CA ARG A 46 -9.51 7.76 -19.70
C ARG A 46 -10.50 8.92 -19.67
N GLN A 47 -11.75 8.64 -19.29
CA GLN A 47 -12.77 9.68 -19.15
C GLN A 47 -12.42 10.71 -18.07
N LEU A 48 -11.74 10.29 -17.01
CA LEU A 48 -11.26 11.20 -15.96
C LEU A 48 -10.08 12.06 -16.46
N ASP A 49 -9.13 11.49 -17.20
CA ASP A 49 -8.04 12.25 -17.84
C ASP A 49 -8.59 13.31 -18.81
N ASP A 50 -9.56 12.94 -19.65
CA ASP A 50 -10.22 13.88 -20.57
C ASP A 50 -10.97 15.02 -19.85
N ALA A 51 -11.47 14.79 -18.63
CA ALA A 51 -12.25 15.75 -17.87
C ALA A 51 -11.43 16.62 -16.92
N HIS A 52 -10.28 16.12 -16.47
CA HIS A 52 -9.48 16.70 -15.39
C HIS A 52 -8.01 16.89 -15.75
N ASP A 53 -7.61 16.58 -16.98
CA ASP A 53 -6.26 16.81 -17.49
C ASP A 53 -5.19 16.16 -16.60
N LEU A 54 -5.43 14.90 -16.17
CA LEU A 54 -4.62 14.18 -15.17
C LEU A 54 -3.14 14.06 -15.58
N THR A 55 -2.88 14.02 -16.89
CA THR A 55 -1.53 13.94 -17.46
C THR A 55 -0.99 15.27 -17.99
N GLU A 56 -1.74 16.37 -17.87
CA GLU A 56 -1.32 17.67 -18.41
C GLU A 56 -0.09 18.21 -17.66
N GLY A 57 0.89 18.71 -18.43
CA GLY A 57 2.15 19.21 -17.89
C GLY A 57 3.19 18.13 -17.56
N SER A 58 2.89 16.86 -17.83
CA SER A 58 3.82 15.72 -17.76
C SER A 58 4.40 15.38 -19.14
N ASP A 59 5.59 14.77 -19.16
CA ASP A 59 6.17 14.16 -20.37
C ASP A 59 5.56 12.77 -20.68
N LYS A 60 4.71 12.25 -19.79
CA LYS A 60 4.06 10.94 -19.88
C LYS A 60 2.57 11.09 -20.10
N THR A 61 2.03 10.28 -21.00
CA THR A 61 0.60 10.16 -21.32
C THR A 61 -0.07 9.01 -20.54
N LEU A 62 -1.39 8.91 -20.65
CA LEU A 62 -2.13 7.80 -20.07
C LEU A 62 -1.81 6.46 -20.75
N ASP A 63 -1.51 6.47 -22.05
CA ASP A 63 -1.06 5.27 -22.76
C ASP A 63 0.32 4.81 -22.25
N ASP A 64 1.22 5.74 -21.92
CA ASP A 64 2.50 5.40 -21.28
C ASP A 64 2.29 4.75 -19.90
N PHE A 65 1.28 5.19 -19.15
CA PHE A 65 0.90 4.57 -17.88
C PHE A 65 0.39 3.13 -18.08
N ILE A 66 -0.48 2.90 -19.06
CA ILE A 66 -1.00 1.55 -19.38
C ILE A 66 0.14 0.61 -19.80
N GLU A 67 1.05 1.06 -20.65
CA GLU A 67 2.23 0.28 -21.03
C GLU A 67 3.16 0.04 -19.84
N GLU A 68 3.28 1.00 -18.93
CA GLU A 68 4.02 0.84 -17.68
C GLU A 68 3.35 -0.19 -16.75
N LEU A 69 2.02 -0.28 -16.69
CA LEU A 69 1.29 -1.33 -15.97
C LEU A 69 1.59 -2.73 -16.53
N LYS A 70 1.54 -2.89 -17.86
CA LYS A 70 1.89 -4.15 -18.54
C LYS A 70 3.35 -4.53 -18.25
N LYS A 71 4.28 -3.58 -18.39
CA LYS A 71 5.71 -3.78 -18.13
C LYS A 71 6.00 -4.16 -16.68
N ARG A 72 5.27 -3.57 -15.73
CA ARG A 72 5.36 -3.90 -14.30
C ARG A 72 4.62 -5.21 -13.97
N GLY A 73 3.91 -5.81 -14.91
CA GLY A 73 3.17 -7.06 -14.76
C GLY A 73 1.88 -6.94 -13.96
N TYR A 74 1.25 -5.77 -13.95
CA TYR A 74 -0.06 -5.55 -13.36
C TYR A 74 -1.21 -5.90 -14.31
N LEU A 75 -0.97 -5.73 -15.60
CA LEU A 75 -1.89 -6.10 -16.67
C LEU A 75 -1.28 -7.19 -17.56
N ARG A 76 -2.14 -8.01 -18.15
CA ARG A 76 -1.81 -8.96 -19.22
C ARG A 76 -2.85 -8.84 -20.33
N GLU A 77 -2.46 -9.18 -21.55
CA GLU A 77 -3.39 -9.39 -22.64
C GLU A 77 -3.75 -10.88 -22.70
N ASP A 78 -5.03 -11.19 -22.78
CA ASP A 78 -5.51 -12.53 -23.09
C ASP A 78 -5.31 -12.78 -24.59
N GLU A 79 -4.50 -13.78 -24.95
CA GLU A 79 -4.18 -14.09 -26.34
C GLU A 79 -5.37 -14.68 -27.12
N GLU A 80 -6.38 -15.23 -26.44
CA GLU A 80 -7.55 -15.84 -27.05
C GLU A 80 -8.66 -14.81 -27.34
N GLU A 81 -8.89 -13.88 -26.40
CA GLU A 81 -9.97 -12.89 -26.52
C GLU A 81 -9.47 -11.47 -26.90
N GLY A 82 -8.16 -11.21 -26.81
CA GLY A 82 -7.58 -9.90 -27.05
C GLY A 82 -7.94 -8.86 -25.98
N THR A 83 -8.46 -9.32 -24.84
CA THR A 83 -8.92 -8.48 -23.73
C THR A 83 -7.78 -8.20 -22.75
N VAL A 84 -7.86 -7.08 -22.06
CA VAL A 84 -6.89 -6.72 -21.01
C VAL A 84 -7.41 -7.20 -19.66
N GLU A 85 -6.59 -7.93 -18.92
CA GLU A 85 -6.93 -8.45 -17.59
C GLU A 85 -5.91 -8.04 -16.52
N ILE A 86 -6.38 -7.91 -15.28
CA ILE A 86 -5.50 -7.79 -14.12
C ILE A 86 -4.75 -9.10 -13.86
N THR A 87 -3.51 -9.00 -13.40
CA THR A 87 -2.74 -10.17 -12.96
C THR A 87 -2.92 -10.44 -11.47
N ALA A 88 -2.50 -11.63 -11.01
CA ALA A 88 -2.41 -11.93 -9.58
C ALA A 88 -1.53 -10.93 -8.79
N LYS A 89 -0.60 -10.23 -9.46
CA LYS A 89 0.19 -9.16 -8.84
C LYS A 89 -0.67 -7.92 -8.58
N ALA A 90 -1.49 -7.51 -9.54
CA ALA A 90 -2.41 -6.40 -9.39
C ALA A 90 -3.44 -6.70 -8.29
N GLU A 91 -4.04 -7.90 -8.28
CA GLU A 91 -4.98 -8.24 -7.23
C GLU A 91 -4.35 -8.24 -5.83
N ARG A 92 -3.08 -8.68 -5.70
CA ARG A 92 -2.37 -8.61 -4.42
C ARG A 92 -2.16 -7.17 -3.97
N SER A 93 -1.76 -6.30 -4.90
CA SER A 93 -1.59 -4.87 -4.64
C SER A 93 -2.91 -4.24 -4.19
N LEU A 94 -4.00 -4.49 -4.92
CA LEU A 94 -5.34 -4.02 -4.58
C LEU A 94 -5.76 -4.45 -3.17
N ARG A 95 -5.59 -5.72 -2.84
CA ARG A 95 -5.92 -6.23 -1.49
C ARG A 95 -5.04 -5.58 -0.41
N GLN A 96 -3.78 -5.29 -0.71
CA GLN A 96 -2.91 -4.60 0.24
C GLN A 96 -3.38 -3.16 0.46
N SER A 97 -3.64 -2.41 -0.60
CA SER A 97 -4.14 -1.02 -0.51
C SER A 97 -5.46 -0.95 0.26
N ALA A 98 -6.42 -1.84 -0.03
CA ALA A 98 -7.69 -1.90 0.69
C ALA A 98 -7.53 -2.24 2.17
N LEU A 99 -6.57 -3.12 2.53
CA LEU A 99 -6.27 -3.41 3.93
C LEU A 99 -5.64 -2.20 4.62
N GLU A 100 -4.71 -1.51 3.96
CA GLU A 100 -4.09 -0.28 4.48
C GLU A 100 -5.16 0.79 4.77
N GLU A 101 -6.09 1.02 3.84
CA GLU A 101 -7.21 1.95 4.06
C GLU A 101 -8.08 1.55 5.25
N ILE A 102 -8.48 0.27 5.34
CA ILE A 102 -9.27 -0.24 6.46
C ILE A 102 -8.53 -0.01 7.80
N PHE A 103 -7.22 -0.27 7.84
CA PHE A 103 -6.43 -0.13 9.08
C PHE A 103 -6.05 1.31 9.42
N ASP A 104 -5.94 2.19 8.43
CA ASP A 104 -5.72 3.63 8.63
C ASP A 104 -7.00 4.30 9.16
N ASP A 105 -8.17 3.90 8.66
CA ASP A 105 -9.48 4.36 9.14
C ASP A 105 -9.86 3.79 10.51
N LEU A 106 -9.36 2.60 10.84
CA LEU A 106 -9.43 2.03 12.18
C LEU A 106 -8.63 2.90 13.14
N ARG A 107 -9.31 3.85 13.80
CA ARG A 107 -8.74 4.62 14.90
C ARG A 107 -8.01 3.67 15.84
N LYS A 108 -6.75 4.00 16.13
CA LYS A 108 -5.95 3.35 17.18
C LYS A 108 -6.77 3.34 18.47
N HIS A 109 -7.43 2.23 18.76
CA HIS A 109 -8.18 2.11 20.00
C HIS A 109 -7.16 2.12 21.15
N GLY A 110 -7.49 2.80 22.26
CA GLY A 110 -6.64 2.88 23.45
C GLY A 110 -6.40 1.51 24.08
N ASP A 111 -5.72 1.48 25.23
CA ASP A 111 -5.30 0.27 25.95
C ASP A 111 -6.40 -0.82 25.98
N GLY A 112 -6.36 -1.71 24.98
CA GLY A 112 -7.17 -2.91 24.93
C GLY A 112 -6.46 -4.02 25.72
N GLU A 113 -7.20 -5.04 26.12
CA GLU A 113 -6.68 -6.26 26.76
C GLU A 113 -5.85 -7.14 25.80
N HIS A 114 -5.02 -6.53 24.95
CA HIS A 114 -4.05 -7.27 24.16
C HIS A 114 -3.03 -7.88 25.11
N ARG A 115 -2.80 -9.19 24.97
CA ARG A 115 -1.73 -9.90 25.68
C ARG A 115 -0.40 -9.32 25.23
N THR A 116 0.14 -8.43 26.04
CA THR A 116 1.47 -7.86 25.86
C THR A 116 2.49 -8.72 26.61
N PRO A 117 3.66 -9.03 26.01
CA PRO A 117 4.76 -9.66 26.74
C PRO A 117 5.47 -8.67 27.68
N PHE A 118 5.17 -7.36 27.57
CA PHE A 118 5.65 -6.36 28.49
C PHE A 118 4.88 -6.47 29.80
N THR A 119 5.63 -6.75 30.84
CA THR A 119 5.16 -6.78 32.20
C THR A 119 5.12 -5.33 32.67
N GLY A 120 3.92 -4.84 33.02
CA GLY A 120 3.75 -3.44 33.45
C GLY A 120 4.69 -3.08 34.58
N GLY A 121 5.05 -1.79 34.70
CA GLY A 121 6.03 -1.27 35.67
C GLY A 121 5.54 -1.28 37.13
N GLY A 122 4.95 -2.39 37.58
CA GLY A 122 4.68 -2.65 38.98
C GLY A 122 5.97 -2.94 39.73
N ASP A 123 6.02 -2.53 40.99
CA ASP A 123 7.18 -2.66 41.89
C ASP A 123 7.44 -4.12 42.33
N GLU A 124 6.55 -5.04 41.96
CA GLU A 124 6.64 -6.46 42.30
C GLU A 124 7.31 -7.26 41.18
N ARG A 125 8.43 -7.92 41.51
CA ARG A 125 9.08 -8.88 40.60
C ARG A 125 8.13 -10.04 40.31
N LEU A 126 7.96 -10.32 39.02
CA LEU A 126 7.15 -11.45 38.60
C LEU A 126 7.85 -12.77 38.96
N PRO A 127 7.10 -13.78 39.43
CA PRO A 127 7.64 -15.09 39.82
C PRO A 127 8.46 -15.77 38.71
N GLU A 128 8.12 -15.52 37.44
CA GLU A 128 8.82 -16.03 36.26
C GLU A 128 10.20 -15.43 36.01
N THR A 129 10.53 -14.30 36.65
CA THR A 129 11.84 -13.64 36.54
C THR A 129 12.75 -13.91 37.75
N ARG A 130 12.28 -14.73 38.70
CA ARG A 130 13.05 -15.18 39.86
C ARG A 130 14.01 -16.30 39.45
N ASP A 131 15.20 -16.32 40.03
CA ASP A 131 16.15 -17.42 39.86
C ASP A 131 15.54 -18.74 40.34
N TRP A 132 15.80 -19.82 39.59
CA TRP A 132 15.24 -21.13 39.89
C TRP A 132 15.74 -21.68 41.24
N GLU A 133 14.82 -22.17 42.07
CA GLU A 133 15.13 -22.86 43.33
C GLU A 133 14.71 -24.34 43.29
N PHE A 134 15.43 -25.18 44.03
CA PHE A 134 15.17 -26.62 44.06
C PHE A 134 13.75 -26.92 44.58
N GLY A 135 12.91 -27.47 43.70
CA GLY A 135 11.49 -27.72 43.95
C GLY A 135 10.55 -26.95 43.03
N ASP A 136 11.06 -25.99 42.26
CA ASP A 136 10.28 -25.25 41.27
C ASP A 136 9.84 -26.12 40.09
N ASN A 137 8.63 -25.86 39.61
CA ASN A 137 7.99 -26.62 38.54
C ASN A 137 8.68 -26.35 37.19
N ILE A 138 9.08 -27.40 36.48
CA ILE A 138 9.85 -27.35 35.22
C ILE A 138 8.96 -27.28 33.97
N SER A 139 7.74 -26.78 34.10
CA SER A 139 6.75 -26.85 33.02
C SER A 139 6.89 -25.77 31.96
#